data_AF-A0A5Q4H5D2-F1
#
_entry.id   AF-A0A5Q4H5D2-F1
#
_cell.length_a   1.000
_cell.length_b   1.000
_cell.length_c   1.000
_cell.angle_alpha   90.00
_cell.angle_beta   90.00
_cell.angle_gamma   90.00
#
_symmetry.space_group_name_H-M   'P 1'
#
loop_
_entity.id
_entity.type
_entity.pdbx_description
1 polymer ?
#
loop_
_entity_poly.entity_id
_entity_poly.type
_entity_poly.pdbx_seq_one_letter_code
_entity_poly.pdbx_strand_id
1 'polypeptide(L)'
;MSGLGPVVDCVRFSIYPLWQLLNDPDRDLVQTPISVYRCPSDRTGDTVQGTPQVMDFHGPRAQVGTNYFGGTTSYLGNGGYWELNTSVAQGRGLLYRNSSIRFRDIIDGTSNTFAAGERDFDCSSGVWAGTRNSTGPGPRGNNYQLGRVSIPLNFKSNPTGNNSCCEGFSSAHPGGANFLLCDGAVRFVSETITFDNAGVNVRDSAGPEPVNYANLGTYQRLGIIDDRQTIPEY
;
A
#
# COMPACT_ATOMS: atom_id res chain seq x y z
N MET A 1 -20.73 15.31 -10.83
CA MET A 1 -19.34 14.78 -10.89
C MET A 1 -18.35 15.94 -10.83
N SER A 2 -18.20 16.59 -9.67
CA SER A 2 -17.38 17.81 -9.49
C SER A 2 -16.34 17.64 -8.38
N GLY A 3 -15.78 16.44 -8.23
CA GLY A 3 -15.03 16.05 -7.03
C GLY A 3 -13.50 16.01 -7.14
N LEU A 4 -12.93 16.12 -8.34
CA LEU A 4 -11.48 16.27 -8.50
C LEU A 4 -11.17 17.77 -8.47
N GLY A 5 -11.10 18.34 -7.26
CA GLY A 5 -10.75 19.75 -7.07
C GLY A 5 -9.28 20.06 -7.42
N PRO A 6 -8.91 21.35 -7.48
CA PRO A 6 -7.60 21.87 -7.94
C PRO A 6 -6.37 21.33 -7.20
N VAL A 7 -6.52 20.67 -6.04
CA VAL A 7 -5.41 20.29 -5.15
C VAL A 7 -4.48 19.24 -5.75
N VAL A 8 -5.00 18.21 -6.43
CA VAL A 8 -4.16 17.20 -7.09
C VAL A 8 -3.42 17.80 -8.29
N ASP A 9 -4.07 18.71 -9.03
CA ASP A 9 -3.48 19.39 -10.17
C ASP A 9 -2.44 20.46 -9.77
N CYS A 10 -2.58 21.04 -8.57
CA CYS A 10 -1.61 21.96 -7.98
C CYS A 10 -0.30 21.26 -7.59
N VAL A 11 -0.33 19.95 -7.30
CA VAL A 11 0.84 19.20 -6.84
C VAL A 11 1.39 18.30 -7.96
N ARG A 12 2.51 18.71 -8.59
CA ARG A 12 3.17 17.92 -9.64
C ARG A 12 4.04 16.80 -9.07
N PHE A 13 3.42 15.70 -8.68
CA PHE A 13 4.11 14.51 -8.14
C PHE A 13 5.08 13.82 -9.11
N SER A 14 4.98 14.08 -10.42
CA SER A 14 5.88 13.51 -11.44
C SER A 14 7.23 14.23 -11.58
N ILE A 15 7.40 15.39 -10.92
CA ILE A 15 8.61 16.23 -11.03
C ILE A 15 9.26 16.46 -9.66
N TYR A 16 8.49 16.52 -8.58
CA TYR A 16 8.99 16.83 -7.23
C TYR A 16 8.85 15.65 -6.27
N PRO A 17 9.93 15.15 -5.65
CA PRO A 17 9.83 14.21 -4.55
C PRO A 17 9.15 14.88 -3.33
N LEU A 18 8.35 14.12 -2.58
CA LEU A 18 7.57 14.63 -1.44
C LEU A 18 8.41 15.44 -0.43
N TRP A 19 9.67 15.06 -0.18
CA TRP A 19 10.53 15.82 0.73
C TRP A 19 10.86 17.25 0.25
N GLN A 20 10.82 17.54 -1.05
CA GLN A 20 10.98 18.92 -1.54
C GLN A 20 9.71 19.73 -1.27
N LEU A 21 8.54 19.17 -1.57
CA LEU A 21 7.25 19.81 -1.27
C LEU A 21 7.09 20.11 0.22
N LEU A 22 7.58 19.25 1.10
CA LEU A 22 7.55 19.47 2.55
C LEU A 22 8.43 20.65 3.03
N ASN A 23 9.37 21.13 2.21
CA ASN A 23 10.15 22.35 2.48
C ASN A 23 9.56 23.60 1.80
N ASP A 24 8.48 23.44 1.04
CA ASP A 24 7.80 24.52 0.33
C ASP A 24 6.72 25.17 1.22
N PRO A 25 6.42 26.47 1.04
CA PRO A 25 5.26 27.12 1.65
C PRO A 25 3.93 26.38 1.43
N ASP A 26 3.75 25.72 0.28
CA ASP A 26 2.52 25.00 -0.09
C ASP A 26 2.41 23.59 0.52
N ARG A 27 3.30 23.23 1.47
CA ARG A 27 3.30 21.90 2.10
C ARG A 27 1.93 21.48 2.64
N ASP A 28 1.12 22.41 3.14
CA ASP A 28 -0.17 22.10 3.77
C ASP A 28 -1.19 21.49 2.79
N LEU A 29 -0.95 21.61 1.48
CA LEU A 29 -1.71 20.89 0.47
C LEU A 29 -1.71 19.38 0.71
N VAL A 30 -0.61 18.79 1.18
CA VAL A 30 -0.51 17.33 1.41
C VAL A 30 -1.26 16.84 2.66
N GLN A 31 -1.85 17.74 3.44
CA GLN A 31 -2.74 17.42 4.56
C GLN A 31 -4.22 17.43 4.16
N THR A 32 -4.54 17.88 2.94
CA THR A 32 -5.92 18.01 2.47
C THR A 32 -6.61 16.65 2.42
N PRO A 33 -7.79 16.48 3.06
CA PRO A 33 -8.57 15.26 2.91
C PRO A 33 -9.17 15.19 1.50
N ILE A 34 -8.95 14.06 0.82
CA ILE A 34 -9.57 13.77 -0.47
C ILE A 34 -10.59 12.65 -0.24
N SER A 35 -11.88 13.01 -0.22
CA SER A 35 -12.94 12.08 0.17
C SER A 35 -13.02 10.81 -0.71
N VAL A 36 -12.71 10.91 -2.00
CA VAL A 36 -12.69 9.75 -2.91
C VAL A 36 -11.57 8.74 -2.58
N TYR A 37 -10.54 9.17 -1.86
CA TYR A 37 -9.44 8.29 -1.43
C TYR A 37 -9.69 7.66 -0.07
N ARG A 38 -10.88 7.85 0.52
CA ARG A 38 -11.23 7.33 1.84
C ARG A 38 -12.46 6.45 1.75
N CYS A 39 -12.38 5.29 2.39
CA CYS A 39 -13.51 4.41 2.56
C CYS A 39 -14.45 5.01 3.63
N PRO A 40 -15.77 5.10 3.40
CA PRO A 40 -16.71 5.61 4.40
C PRO A 40 -16.74 4.82 5.72
N SER A 41 -16.29 3.56 5.70
CA SER A 41 -16.18 2.71 6.90
C SER A 41 -14.82 2.83 7.60
N ASP A 42 -13.82 3.49 6.99
CA ASP A 42 -12.53 3.72 7.63
C ASP A 42 -12.70 4.71 8.80
N ARG A 43 -12.12 4.35 9.93
CA ARG A 43 -12.17 5.12 11.18
C ARG A 43 -11.04 6.14 11.29
N THR A 44 -10.08 6.12 10.35
CA THR A 44 -8.96 7.04 10.33
C THR A 44 -9.45 8.47 10.12
N GLY A 45 -8.87 9.43 10.84
CA GLY A 45 -9.14 10.86 10.66
C GLY A 45 -8.68 11.40 9.31
N ASP A 46 -8.81 12.71 9.12
CA ASP A 46 -8.43 13.39 7.86
C ASP A 46 -6.93 13.32 7.58
N THR A 47 -6.13 13.20 8.65
CA THR A 47 -4.70 12.92 8.59
C THR A 47 -4.38 11.66 9.36
N VAL A 48 -3.17 11.13 9.17
CA VAL A 48 -2.64 9.99 9.92
C VAL A 48 -2.34 10.30 11.39
N GLN A 49 -2.75 11.48 11.88
CA GLN A 49 -2.64 11.82 13.29
C GLN A 49 -3.42 10.81 14.15
N GLY A 50 -2.76 10.33 15.20
CA GLY A 50 -3.36 9.39 16.16
C GLY A 50 -3.33 7.93 15.72
N THR A 51 -2.87 7.60 14.50
CA THR A 51 -2.64 6.21 14.13
C THR A 51 -1.61 5.56 15.05
N PRO A 52 -1.68 4.25 15.31
CA PRO A 52 -0.77 3.58 16.23
C PRO A 52 0.72 3.64 15.87
N GLN A 53 1.06 3.89 14.60
CA GLN A 53 2.41 4.23 14.18
C GLN A 53 2.59 5.74 14.15
N VAL A 54 3.73 6.23 14.64
CA VAL A 54 4.11 7.64 14.56
C VAL A 54 4.45 7.97 13.11
N MET A 55 3.43 8.40 12.38
CA MET A 55 3.39 8.62 10.93
C MET A 55 3.58 10.10 10.58
N ASP A 56 4.60 10.75 11.13
CA ASP A 56 4.89 12.14 10.79
C ASP A 56 5.77 12.25 9.53
N PHE A 57 5.62 13.37 8.81
CA PHE A 57 6.50 13.68 7.68
C PHE A 57 7.91 14.16 8.11
N HIS A 58 8.25 14.06 9.41
CA HIS A 58 9.48 14.59 9.96
C HIS A 58 10.72 13.78 9.57
N GLY A 59 11.86 14.46 9.36
CA GLY A 59 13.18 13.82 9.35
C GLY A 59 14.23 14.61 8.57
N PRO A 60 15.33 13.98 8.10
CA PRO A 60 16.55 14.70 7.76
C PRO A 60 16.45 15.57 6.49
N ARG A 61 15.60 15.21 5.52
CA ARG A 61 15.45 15.97 4.26
C ARG A 61 14.40 17.09 4.32
N ALA A 62 13.59 17.11 5.38
CA ALA A 62 12.50 18.06 5.60
C ALA A 62 12.12 18.03 7.09
N GLN A 63 12.50 19.08 7.83
CA GLN A 63 12.32 19.14 9.29
C GLN A 63 11.00 19.82 9.67
N VAL A 64 9.87 19.31 9.19
CA VAL A 64 8.53 19.87 9.43
C VAL A 64 8.02 19.76 10.89
N GLY A 65 8.86 19.30 11.82
CA GLY A 65 8.47 18.93 13.19
C GLY A 65 7.67 17.63 13.28
N THR A 66 7.46 17.14 14.50
CA THR A 66 6.78 15.85 14.79
C THR A 66 5.25 15.93 14.78
N ASN A 67 4.70 17.13 14.56
CA ASN A 67 3.25 17.38 14.59
C ASN A 67 2.69 17.65 13.19
N TYR A 68 3.36 17.13 12.15
CA TYR A 68 2.98 17.33 10.75
C TYR A 68 2.61 15.99 10.11
N PHE A 69 1.31 15.80 9.86
CA PHE A 69 0.72 14.53 9.43
C PHE A 69 0.11 14.65 8.04
N GLY A 70 0.34 13.64 7.19
CA GLY A 70 -0.22 13.60 5.84
C GLY A 70 -1.71 13.28 5.81
N GLY A 71 -2.39 13.78 4.78
CA GLY A 71 -3.79 13.47 4.49
C GLY A 71 -3.97 11.99 4.16
N THR A 72 -5.01 11.38 4.67
CA THR A 72 -5.19 9.92 4.65
C THR A 72 -5.71 9.38 3.33
N THR A 73 -5.37 8.14 3.05
CA THR A 73 -6.09 7.30 2.08
C THR A 73 -6.30 5.91 2.66
N SER A 74 -7.51 5.39 2.46
CA SER A 74 -7.86 4.01 2.83
C SER A 74 -7.44 3.00 1.78
N TYR A 75 -6.82 3.41 0.67
CA TYR A 75 -6.52 2.55 -0.48
C TYR A 75 -5.03 2.56 -0.78
N LEU A 76 -4.43 1.38 -0.85
CA LEU A 76 -3.01 1.21 -1.13
C LEU A 76 -2.80 0.41 -2.39
N GLY A 77 -1.75 0.76 -3.12
CA GLY A 77 -1.30 0.02 -4.28
C GLY A 77 -0.80 -1.38 -3.93
N ASN A 78 -0.99 -2.31 -4.85
CA ASN A 78 -0.44 -3.66 -4.75
C ASN A 78 1.07 -3.67 -5.00
N GLY A 79 1.85 -3.76 -3.92
CA GLY A 79 3.31 -3.94 -3.93
C GLY A 79 3.77 -5.39 -4.12
N GLY A 80 2.84 -6.35 -4.12
CA GLY A 80 3.11 -7.76 -4.40
C GLY A 80 3.51 -8.55 -3.16
N TYR A 81 4.43 -9.50 -3.31
CA TYR A 81 4.73 -10.51 -2.29
C TYR A 81 5.88 -10.11 -1.36
N TRP A 82 6.92 -9.47 -1.88
CA TRP A 82 8.17 -9.26 -1.14
C TRP A 82 8.17 -7.97 -0.29
N GLU A 83 9.27 -7.76 0.45
CA GLU A 83 9.49 -6.54 1.22
C GLU A 83 9.31 -5.27 0.38
N LEU A 84 8.61 -4.29 0.95
CA LEU A 84 8.30 -3.03 0.26
C LEU A 84 9.46 -2.04 0.31
N ASN A 85 10.45 -2.26 1.18
CA ASN A 85 11.61 -1.36 1.37
C ASN A 85 12.80 -1.67 0.43
N THR A 86 12.68 -2.69 -0.42
CA THR A 86 13.77 -3.15 -1.28
C THR A 86 13.68 -2.55 -2.68
N SER A 87 14.59 -2.95 -3.57
CA SER A 87 14.61 -2.41 -4.93
C SER A 87 13.27 -2.65 -5.63
N VAL A 88 12.84 -1.62 -6.33
CA VAL A 88 11.49 -1.38 -6.82
C VAL A 88 10.81 -2.54 -7.58
N ALA A 89 11.54 -3.44 -8.23
CA ALA A 89 10.94 -4.55 -8.98
C ALA A 89 10.78 -5.86 -8.18
N GLN A 90 11.32 -5.96 -6.97
CA GLN A 90 11.39 -7.24 -6.26
C GLN A 90 10.03 -7.71 -5.72
N GLY A 91 9.12 -6.78 -5.42
CA GLY A 91 7.77 -7.07 -4.92
C GLY A 91 6.95 -7.99 -5.83
N ARG A 92 7.18 -7.96 -7.15
CA ARG A 92 6.34 -8.61 -8.19
C ARG A 92 4.86 -8.20 -8.15
N GLY A 93 4.55 -7.08 -7.50
CA GLY A 93 3.23 -6.46 -7.55
C GLY A 93 3.08 -5.50 -8.73
N LEU A 94 1.88 -4.96 -8.88
CA LEU A 94 1.57 -3.98 -9.92
C LEU A 94 2.31 -2.65 -9.71
N LEU A 95 2.40 -2.21 -8.45
CA LEU A 95 2.84 -0.87 -8.09
C LEU A 95 4.09 -0.91 -7.24
N TYR A 96 5.04 -0.07 -7.64
CA TYR A 96 6.25 0.24 -6.92
C TYR A 96 6.70 1.66 -7.32
N ARG A 97 7.68 2.22 -6.62
CA ARG A 97 8.19 3.57 -6.94
C ARG A 97 8.67 3.65 -8.40
N ASN A 98 8.15 4.63 -9.15
CA ASN A 98 8.44 4.81 -10.58
C ASN A 98 8.17 3.53 -11.40
N SER A 99 7.13 2.77 -11.02
CA SER A 99 6.66 1.62 -11.77
C SER A 99 6.32 1.97 -13.20
N SER A 100 6.62 1.04 -14.10
CA SER A 100 6.33 1.14 -15.53
C SER A 100 5.76 -0.19 -16.07
N ILE A 101 5.08 -0.93 -15.19
CA ILE A 101 4.37 -2.17 -15.52
C ILE A 101 3.28 -1.86 -16.55
N ARG A 102 3.28 -2.62 -17.65
CA ARG A 102 2.28 -2.53 -18.73
C ARG A 102 1.27 -3.65 -18.57
N PHE A 103 0.09 -3.49 -19.18
CA PHE A 103 -0.93 -4.55 -19.18
C PHE A 103 -0.41 -5.92 -19.64
N ARG A 104 0.47 -5.95 -20.64
CA ARG A 104 1.10 -7.19 -21.14
C ARG A 104 2.02 -7.89 -20.13
N ASP A 105 2.47 -7.17 -19.10
CA ASP A 105 3.37 -7.70 -18.07
C ASP A 105 2.56 -8.36 -16.93
N ILE A 106 1.22 -8.20 -16.92
CA ILE A 106 0.27 -8.87 -16.02
C ILE A 106 -0.12 -10.22 -16.64
N ILE A 107 0.77 -11.19 -16.50
CA ILE A 107 0.68 -12.49 -17.17
C ILE A 107 -0.46 -13.35 -16.59
N ASP A 108 -0.79 -13.16 -15.31
CA ASP A 108 -1.82 -13.95 -14.61
C ASP A 108 -3.25 -13.44 -14.87
N GLY A 109 -3.37 -12.37 -15.66
CA GLY A 109 -4.63 -11.82 -16.14
C GLY A 109 -5.13 -10.65 -15.29
N THR A 110 -5.60 -9.59 -15.95
CA THR A 110 -6.00 -8.34 -15.29
C THR A 110 -7.19 -8.50 -14.33
N SER A 111 -8.06 -9.48 -14.57
CA SER A 111 -9.22 -9.81 -13.74
C SER A 111 -8.88 -10.65 -12.50
N ASN A 112 -7.61 -11.06 -12.35
CA ASN A 112 -7.11 -11.91 -11.29
C ASN A 112 -5.88 -11.31 -10.59
N THR A 113 -5.63 -10.02 -10.79
CA THR A 113 -4.50 -9.33 -10.17
C THR A 113 -5.00 -8.08 -9.47
N PHE A 114 -4.71 -7.96 -8.17
CA PHE A 114 -4.98 -6.77 -7.39
C PHE A 114 -4.18 -5.58 -7.94
N ALA A 115 -4.86 -4.47 -8.15
CA ALA A 115 -4.25 -3.17 -8.40
C ALA A 115 -4.09 -2.38 -7.10
N ALA A 116 -5.12 -2.41 -6.25
CA ALA A 116 -5.13 -1.75 -4.95
C ALA A 116 -6.07 -2.46 -3.97
N GLY A 117 -5.86 -2.26 -2.69
CA GLY A 117 -6.68 -2.82 -1.62
C GLY A 117 -6.83 -1.86 -0.46
N GLU A 118 -7.76 -2.14 0.45
CA GLU A 118 -7.99 -1.30 1.60
C GLU A 118 -6.88 -1.42 2.67
N ARG A 119 -6.67 -0.34 3.43
CA ARG A 119 -5.98 -0.35 4.74
C ARG A 119 -6.69 0.59 5.70
N ASP A 120 -6.98 0.08 6.90
CA ASP A 120 -7.66 0.81 7.97
C ASP A 120 -6.69 1.40 9.02
N PHE A 121 -7.28 2.08 10.00
CA PHE A 121 -6.58 2.74 11.11
C PHE A 121 -5.62 1.83 11.90
N ASP A 122 -6.00 0.57 12.17
CA ASP A 122 -5.28 -0.29 13.12
C ASP A 122 -3.85 -0.62 12.65
N CYS A 123 -3.65 -0.76 11.34
CA CYS A 123 -2.34 -0.96 10.72
C CYS A 123 -1.70 0.33 10.19
N SER A 124 -2.24 1.49 10.57
CA SER A 124 -1.94 2.82 10.02
C SER A 124 -2.38 2.97 8.57
N SER A 125 -3.33 3.88 8.36
CA SER A 125 -3.83 4.26 7.04
C SER A 125 -2.72 4.75 6.11
N GLY A 126 -2.98 4.71 4.81
CA GLY A 126 -2.11 5.31 3.82
C GLY A 126 -2.11 6.83 3.90
N VAL A 127 -1.17 7.46 3.20
CA VAL A 127 -1.25 8.89 2.87
C VAL A 127 -1.43 9.00 1.36
N TRP A 128 -2.04 10.06 0.83
CA TRP A 128 -2.23 10.15 -0.64
C TRP A 128 -1.09 10.87 -1.36
N ALA A 129 -0.31 11.68 -0.66
CA ALA A 129 0.70 12.57 -1.26
C ALA A 129 2.04 11.89 -1.61
N GLY A 130 2.14 10.56 -1.48
CA GLY A 130 3.32 9.78 -1.83
C GLY A 130 4.18 9.35 -0.64
N THR A 131 5.42 8.96 -0.94
CA THR A 131 6.42 8.49 0.04
C THR A 131 7.60 9.43 0.10
N ARG A 132 8.19 9.56 1.29
CA ARG A 132 9.34 10.42 1.52
C ARG A 132 10.67 9.69 1.34
N ASN A 133 10.75 8.45 1.81
CA ASN A 133 11.96 7.63 1.78
C ASN A 133 11.62 6.20 1.29
N SER A 134 11.44 6.04 -0.02
CA SER A 134 10.99 4.77 -0.60
C SER A 134 11.88 3.57 -0.28
N THR A 135 13.17 3.77 -0.05
CA THR A 135 14.13 2.71 0.31
C THR A 135 14.33 2.58 1.82
N GLY A 136 13.60 3.39 2.61
CA GLY A 136 13.63 3.34 4.06
C GLY A 136 12.70 2.26 4.58
N PRO A 137 13.03 1.66 5.74
CA PRO A 137 12.16 0.67 6.35
C PRO A 137 10.91 1.33 6.94
N GLY A 138 9.84 0.54 6.97
CA GLY A 138 8.68 0.80 7.81
C GLY A 138 7.82 1.99 7.37
N PRO A 139 7.06 2.56 8.32
CA PRO A 139 5.98 3.50 8.04
C PRO A 139 6.40 4.82 7.39
N ARG A 140 7.70 5.11 7.26
CA ARG A 140 8.25 6.33 6.62
C ARG A 140 8.56 6.15 5.13
N GLY A 141 8.45 4.91 4.63
CA GLY A 141 8.82 4.50 3.29
C GLY A 141 7.63 4.12 2.42
N ASN A 142 7.75 3.06 1.63
CA ASN A 142 6.73 2.65 0.67
C ASN A 142 5.43 2.16 1.33
N ASN A 143 5.47 1.79 2.61
CA ASN A 143 4.31 1.37 3.40
C ASN A 143 3.20 2.44 3.43
N TYR A 144 3.51 3.71 3.18
CA TYR A 144 2.54 4.80 3.03
C TYR A 144 1.58 4.63 1.85
N GLN A 145 2.01 3.92 0.81
CA GLN A 145 1.35 3.86 -0.50
C GLN A 145 1.05 2.43 -0.92
N LEU A 146 1.78 1.45 -0.37
CA LEU A 146 1.76 0.08 -0.84
C LEU A 146 1.40 -0.89 0.29
N GLY A 147 0.68 -1.93 -0.10
CA GLY A 147 0.49 -3.15 0.68
C GLY A 147 1.11 -4.35 -0.03
N ARG A 148 1.51 -5.36 0.74
CA ARG A 148 2.01 -6.65 0.25
C ARG A 148 1.10 -7.79 0.71
N VAL A 149 1.05 -8.85 -0.08
CA VAL A 149 0.18 -10.02 0.14
C VAL A 149 0.85 -11.16 0.90
N SER A 150 2.11 -11.01 1.30
CA SER A 150 2.78 -11.95 2.23
C SER A 150 2.41 -11.74 3.70
N ILE A 151 1.57 -10.74 3.99
CA ILE A 151 0.97 -10.49 5.30
C ILE A 151 -0.52 -10.84 5.21
N PRO A 152 -1.09 -11.64 6.13
CA PRO A 152 -2.50 -12.00 6.05
C PRO A 152 -3.42 -10.77 5.99
N LEU A 153 -4.52 -10.87 5.25
CA LEU A 153 -5.56 -9.84 5.25
C LEU A 153 -6.06 -9.63 6.69
N ASN A 154 -6.24 -8.37 7.09
CA ASN A 154 -6.64 -8.00 8.45
C ASN A 154 -5.68 -8.52 9.55
N PHE A 155 -4.41 -8.79 9.22
CA PHE A 155 -3.42 -9.18 10.21
C PHE A 155 -3.18 -8.06 11.22
N LYS A 156 -3.59 -8.29 12.47
CA LYS A 156 -3.34 -7.39 13.59
C LYS A 156 -2.24 -7.96 14.47
N SER A 157 -1.05 -7.37 14.41
CA SER A 157 -0.02 -7.53 15.45
C SER A 157 -0.06 -6.31 16.40
N ASN A 158 0.85 -6.26 17.38
CA ASN A 158 0.98 -5.06 18.24
C ASN A 158 1.04 -3.83 17.31
N PRO A 159 0.08 -2.89 17.37
CA PRO A 159 -0.04 -1.85 16.35
C PRO A 159 1.04 -0.77 16.48
N THR A 160 1.96 -0.91 17.44
CA THR A 160 3.08 0.00 17.68
C THR A 160 4.42 -0.58 17.18
N GLY A 161 5.33 0.29 16.72
CA GLY A 161 6.68 -0.07 16.26
C GLY A 161 6.76 -0.62 14.83
N ASN A 162 7.95 -0.67 14.23
CA ASN A 162 8.11 -1.14 12.85
C ASN A 162 7.76 -2.64 12.73
N ASN A 163 6.53 -2.94 12.32
CA ASN A 163 6.01 -4.30 12.22
C ASN A 163 5.16 -4.49 10.97
N SER A 164 4.90 -5.76 10.65
CA SER A 164 4.28 -6.15 9.39
C SER A 164 2.80 -5.78 9.23
N CYS A 165 2.10 -5.29 10.26
CA CYS A 165 0.71 -4.82 10.13
C CYS A 165 0.64 -3.69 9.08
N CYS A 166 1.55 -2.71 9.18
CA CYS A 166 1.61 -1.56 8.26
C CYS A 166 2.15 -1.89 6.85
N GLU A 167 2.36 -3.17 6.55
CA GLU A 167 2.76 -3.65 5.24
C GLU A 167 1.65 -4.45 4.56
N GLY A 168 0.67 -4.96 5.32
CA GLY A 168 -0.46 -5.75 4.79
C GLY A 168 -1.63 -4.89 4.33
N PHE A 169 -2.68 -5.53 3.85
CA PHE A 169 -3.97 -4.89 3.62
C PHE A 169 -4.88 -5.13 4.83
N SER A 170 -5.78 -4.18 5.11
CA SER A 170 -6.76 -4.30 6.20
C SER A 170 -8.01 -3.49 5.91
N SER A 171 -9.11 -3.81 6.58
CA SER A 171 -10.35 -3.04 6.45
C SER A 171 -11.15 -3.02 7.74
N ALA A 172 -11.98 -1.98 7.87
CA ALA A 172 -12.99 -1.89 8.90
C ALA A 172 -14.28 -2.66 8.51
N HIS A 173 -14.39 -3.13 7.27
CA HIS A 173 -15.50 -3.96 6.84
C HIS A 173 -15.48 -5.33 7.55
N PRO A 174 -16.62 -5.82 8.06
CA PRO A 174 -16.66 -7.14 8.69
C PRO A 174 -16.32 -8.25 7.69
N GLY A 175 -15.39 -9.13 8.07
CA GLY A 175 -15.11 -10.38 7.37
C GLY A 175 -14.20 -10.27 6.13
N GLY A 176 -13.64 -9.10 5.84
CA GLY A 176 -12.78 -8.95 4.65
C GLY A 176 -12.50 -7.50 4.27
N ALA A 177 -12.07 -7.29 3.03
CA ALA A 177 -11.74 -5.97 2.49
C ALA A 177 -12.09 -5.87 1.00
N ASN A 178 -12.31 -4.66 0.51
CA ASN A 178 -12.46 -4.42 -0.92
C ASN A 178 -11.09 -4.31 -1.60
N PHE A 179 -10.98 -4.92 -2.78
CA PHE A 179 -9.82 -4.81 -3.66
C PHE A 179 -10.26 -4.38 -5.05
N LEU A 180 -9.51 -3.44 -5.63
CA LEU A 180 -9.55 -3.08 -7.04
C LEU A 180 -8.67 -4.06 -7.82
N LEU A 181 -9.18 -4.61 -8.91
CA LEU A 181 -8.45 -5.44 -9.86
C LEU A 181 -7.91 -4.60 -11.02
N CYS A 182 -6.93 -5.13 -11.74
CA CYS A 182 -6.28 -4.43 -12.85
C CYS A 182 -7.20 -4.19 -14.06
N ASP A 183 -8.33 -4.90 -14.15
CA ASP A 183 -9.38 -4.67 -15.15
C ASP A 183 -10.42 -3.60 -14.72
N GLY A 184 -10.28 -3.04 -13.51
CA GLY A 184 -11.18 -2.04 -12.95
C GLY A 184 -12.34 -2.61 -12.14
N ALA A 185 -12.49 -3.94 -12.05
CA ALA A 185 -13.50 -4.54 -11.18
C ALA A 185 -13.12 -4.37 -9.70
N VAL A 186 -14.13 -4.22 -8.84
CA VAL A 186 -13.96 -4.24 -7.39
C VAL A 186 -14.54 -5.54 -6.85
N ARG A 187 -13.77 -6.24 -6.02
CA ARG A 187 -14.22 -7.46 -5.34
C ARG A 187 -14.01 -7.35 -3.84
N PHE A 188 -14.99 -7.83 -3.09
CA PHE A 188 -14.81 -8.07 -1.67
C PHE A 188 -14.08 -9.40 -1.49
N VAL A 189 -12.97 -9.38 -0.75
CA VAL A 189 -12.13 -10.55 -0.48
C VAL A 189 -12.28 -10.91 0.99
N SER A 190 -12.70 -12.15 1.26
CA SER A 190 -12.84 -12.66 2.63
C SER A 190 -11.50 -12.68 3.35
N GLU A 191 -11.48 -12.34 4.65
CA GLU A 191 -10.30 -12.51 5.51
C GLU A 191 -9.92 -13.99 5.73
N THR A 192 -10.84 -14.91 5.40
CA THR A 192 -10.59 -16.36 5.40
C THR A 192 -10.04 -16.90 4.07
N ILE A 193 -9.69 -16.02 3.14
CA ILE A 193 -9.02 -16.41 1.88
C ILE A 193 -7.77 -17.25 2.19
N THR A 194 -7.51 -18.28 1.39
CA THR A 194 -6.35 -19.15 1.58
C THR A 194 -5.06 -18.33 1.57
N PHE A 195 -4.32 -18.44 2.66
CA PHE A 195 -3.05 -17.77 2.90
C PHE A 195 -1.97 -18.81 3.18
N ASP A 196 -0.92 -18.82 2.37
CA ASP A 196 0.29 -19.62 2.60
C ASP A 196 1.48 -18.93 1.91
N ASN A 197 2.57 -18.74 2.65
CA ASN A 197 3.82 -18.16 2.14
C ASN A 197 4.78 -19.24 1.60
N ALA A 198 4.31 -20.48 1.43
CA ALA A 198 5.08 -21.61 0.89
C ALA A 198 6.42 -21.87 1.63
N GLY A 199 6.47 -21.57 2.94
CA GLY A 199 7.69 -21.70 3.75
C GLY A 199 8.78 -20.65 3.48
N VAL A 200 8.48 -19.61 2.70
CA VAL A 200 9.44 -18.57 2.31
C VAL A 200 9.64 -17.53 3.42
N ASN A 201 10.89 -17.14 3.67
CA ASN A 201 11.18 -15.97 4.50
C ASN A 201 11.04 -14.67 3.69
N VAL A 202 9.88 -14.06 3.79
CA VAL A 202 9.50 -12.86 3.01
C VAL A 202 10.17 -11.56 3.49
N ARG A 203 11.04 -11.62 4.51
CA ARG A 203 11.78 -10.48 5.05
C ARG A 203 13.19 -10.33 4.51
N ASP A 204 13.64 -11.27 3.67
CA ASP A 204 15.01 -11.25 3.18
C ASP A 204 15.21 -10.21 2.07
N SER A 205 16.00 -9.19 2.37
CA SER A 205 16.43 -8.15 1.43
C SER A 205 17.60 -8.60 0.53
N ALA A 206 18.16 -9.80 0.72
CA ALA A 206 19.25 -10.36 -0.10
C ALA A 206 18.82 -10.80 -1.52
N GLY A 207 17.51 -10.79 -1.80
CA GLY A 207 16.92 -11.15 -3.09
C GLY A 207 15.77 -12.14 -2.91
N PRO A 208 14.87 -12.29 -3.89
CA PRO A 208 13.77 -13.23 -3.77
C PRO A 208 14.31 -14.66 -3.68
N GLU A 209 14.16 -15.30 -2.52
CA GLU A 209 14.33 -16.75 -2.37
C GLU A 209 13.47 -17.49 -3.42
N PRO A 210 13.88 -18.67 -3.90
CA PRO A 210 13.06 -19.46 -4.82
C PRO A 210 11.67 -19.73 -4.23
N VAL A 211 10.64 -19.15 -4.83
CA VAL A 211 9.24 -19.35 -4.42
C VAL A 211 8.65 -20.47 -5.25
N ASN A 212 8.11 -21.49 -4.58
CA ASN A 212 7.22 -22.42 -5.23
C ASN A 212 5.80 -21.83 -5.26
N TYR A 213 5.47 -21.10 -6.34
CA TYR A 213 4.18 -20.42 -6.49
C TYR A 213 2.97 -21.36 -6.39
N ALA A 214 3.13 -22.64 -6.74
CA ALA A 214 2.06 -23.63 -6.63
C ALA A 214 1.65 -23.93 -5.17
N ASN A 215 2.49 -23.60 -4.20
CA ASN A 215 2.23 -23.77 -2.77
C ASN A 215 1.73 -22.47 -2.11
N LEU A 216 1.69 -21.34 -2.83
CA LEU A 216 1.17 -20.10 -2.27
C LEU A 216 -0.35 -20.16 -2.11
N GLY A 217 -0.86 -19.46 -1.10
CA GLY A 217 -2.29 -19.23 -0.94
C GLY A 217 -2.86 -18.37 -2.07
N THR A 218 -4.18 -18.48 -2.30
CA THR A 218 -4.89 -17.69 -3.32
C THR A 218 -4.66 -16.18 -3.14
N TYR A 219 -4.58 -15.71 -1.89
CA TYR A 219 -4.35 -14.30 -1.59
C TYR A 219 -3.01 -13.78 -2.13
N GLN A 220 -1.94 -14.55 -1.93
CA GLN A 220 -0.62 -14.21 -2.46
C GLN A 220 -0.63 -14.18 -3.98
N ARG A 221 -1.27 -15.16 -4.62
CA ARG A 221 -1.32 -15.26 -6.08
C ARG A 221 -2.00 -14.06 -6.72
N LEU A 222 -3.12 -13.62 -6.13
CA LEU A 222 -3.83 -12.41 -6.59
C LEU A 222 -2.99 -11.13 -6.47
N GLY A 223 -1.97 -11.11 -5.60
CA GLY A 223 -1.06 -9.96 -5.48
C GLY A 223 0.16 -10.01 -6.40
N ILE A 224 0.47 -11.14 -7.03
CA ILE A 224 1.62 -11.29 -7.91
C ILE A 224 1.14 -11.16 -9.36
N ILE A 225 1.92 -10.49 -10.22
CA ILE A 225 1.52 -10.22 -11.60
C ILE A 225 1.89 -11.34 -12.59
N ASP A 226 2.78 -12.24 -12.19
CA ASP A 226 3.45 -13.21 -13.07
C ASP A 226 3.88 -14.53 -12.38
N ASP A 227 3.07 -15.07 -11.48
CA ASP A 227 3.26 -16.37 -10.83
C ASP A 227 2.88 -17.58 -11.72
N ARG A 228 2.08 -17.33 -12.77
CA ARG A 228 1.59 -18.29 -13.77
C ARG A 228 0.79 -19.45 -13.20
N GLN A 229 0.13 -19.25 -12.07
CA GLN A 229 -0.72 -20.23 -11.42
C GLN A 229 -2.19 -19.97 -11.73
N THR A 230 -2.98 -21.04 -11.69
CA THR A 230 -4.44 -20.90 -11.71
C THR A 230 -4.93 -20.38 -10.36
N ILE A 231 -5.91 -19.49 -10.41
CA ILE A 231 -6.61 -18.96 -9.24
C ILE A 231 -7.87 -19.82 -9.00
N PRO A 232 -7.98 -20.52 -7.86
CA PRO A 232 -9.22 -21.19 -7.46
C PRO A 232 -10.34 -20.18 -7.20
N GLU A 233 -11.60 -20.61 -7.09
CA GLU A 233 -12.68 -19.72 -6.62
C GLU A 233 -12.46 -19.33 -5.15
N TYR A 234 -12.78 -18.08 -4.79
CA TYR A 234 -12.54 -17.48 -3.46
C TYR A 234 -13.57 -16.40 -3.12
#